data_AF-A0A965HE93-F1
#
_entry.id   AF-A0A965HE93-F1
#
_cell.length_a   1.000
_cell.length_b   1.000
_cell.length_c   1.000
_cell.angle_alpha   90.00
_cell.angle_beta   90.00
_cell.angle_gamma   90.00
#
_symmetry.space_group_name_H-M   'P 1'
#
loop_
_entity.id
_entity.type
_entity.pdbx_description
1 polymer ?
#
loop_
_entity_poly.entity_id
_entity_poly.type
_entity_poly.pdbx_seq_one_letter_code
_entity_poly.pdbx_strand_id
1 'polypeptide(L)'
;MEVITPSIIPLKLRHLEAPNWAIGLIITTLPGFLNMTVCPWVSYTSDRHRGPWGRRIPFILWSLPFLTLFLLMLGFSSQIGHGLHSLLPAAWGFTPASVTVICIGVFMVGFQFFNMFVASVFWYLFNDVVPHALLGRFLGLFRIVTGLSGMLYNFFIFKHAETHMTEIFVAISVLYAVGMGMMCLKVK
;
A
#
# COMPACT_ATOMS: atom_id res chain seq x y z
N MET A 1 -0.96 6.78 -0.99
CA MET A 1 -0.07 5.61 -0.96
C MET A 1 1.41 5.99 -1.17
N GLU A 2 1.75 6.82 -2.17
CA GLU A 2 3.16 7.13 -2.52
C GLU A 2 4.04 7.75 -1.40
N VAL A 3 3.46 8.47 -0.43
CA VAL A 3 4.23 9.19 0.61
C VAL A 3 4.21 8.49 1.99
N ILE A 4 3.24 7.61 2.22
CA ILE A 4 2.88 7.13 3.57
C ILE A 4 3.65 5.84 3.92
N THR A 5 3.67 4.88 3.01
CA THR A 5 4.39 3.60 3.16
C THR A 5 5.90 3.76 3.42
N PRO A 6 6.63 4.67 2.73
CA PRO A 6 8.07 4.82 2.96
C PRO A 6 8.43 5.64 4.21
N SER A 7 7.48 6.29 4.90
CA SER A 7 7.78 7.17 6.04
C SER A 7 7.45 6.56 7.40
N ILE A 8 6.27 5.94 7.56
CA ILE A 8 5.86 5.38 8.88
C ILE A 8 6.53 4.03 9.17
N ILE A 9 6.63 3.17 8.17
CA ILE A 9 7.10 1.79 8.36
C ILE A 9 8.57 1.71 8.82
N PRO A 10 9.53 2.44 8.22
CA PRO A 10 10.90 2.45 8.74
C PRO A 10 11.00 3.03 10.16
N LEU A 11 10.13 3.97 10.53
CA LEU A 11 10.05 4.48 11.90
C LEU A 11 9.61 3.37 12.87
N LYS A 12 8.56 2.62 12.52
CA LYS A 12 8.08 1.47 13.30
C LYS A 12 9.14 0.38 13.42
N LEU A 13 9.84 0.08 12.33
CA LEU A 13 10.91 -0.93 12.31
C LEU A 13 12.13 -0.49 13.13
N ARG A 14 12.49 0.80 13.13
CA ARG A 14 13.55 1.34 14.00
C ARG A 14 13.15 1.32 15.48
N HIS A 15 11.90 1.62 15.81
CA HIS A 15 11.39 1.48 17.18
C HIS A 15 11.38 0.03 17.68
N LEU A 16 11.31 -0.94 16.77
CA LEU A 16 11.37 -2.38 17.07
C LEU A 16 12.80 -2.94 17.04
N GLU A 17 13.83 -2.07 17.04
CA GLU A 17 15.26 -2.43 17.00
C GLU A 17 15.64 -3.34 15.81
N ALA A 18 14.91 -3.27 14.70
CA ALA A 18 15.23 -4.07 13.52
C ALA A 18 16.57 -3.63 12.92
N PRO A 19 17.44 -4.58 12.51
CA PRO A 19 18.73 -4.23 11.93
C PRO A 19 18.54 -3.51 10.58
N ASN A 20 19.33 -2.45 10.35
CA ASN A 20 19.20 -1.57 9.18
C ASN A 20 19.24 -2.31 7.83
N TRP A 21 19.96 -3.44 7.74
CA TRP A 21 20.00 -4.26 6.52
C TRP A 21 18.64 -4.92 6.22
N ALA A 22 17.91 -5.38 7.24
CA ALA A 22 16.59 -5.98 7.09
C ALA A 22 15.54 -4.94 6.70
N ILE A 23 15.63 -3.72 7.27
CA ILE A 23 14.80 -2.59 6.87
C ILE A 23 15.03 -2.25 5.40
N GLY A 24 16.29 -2.16 4.98
CA GLY A 24 16.64 -1.94 3.57
C GLY A 24 16.05 -3.03 2.66
N LEU A 25 16.22 -4.29 3.01
CA LEU A 25 15.71 -5.42 2.23
C LEU A 25 14.18 -5.35 2.07
N ILE A 26 13.46 -5.07 3.15
CA ILE A 26 11.99 -5.02 3.15
C ILE A 26 11.45 -3.81 2.38
N ILE A 27 12.09 -2.65 2.51
CA ILE A 27 11.58 -1.40 1.94
C ILE A 27 12.02 -1.19 0.49
N THR A 28 13.22 -1.64 0.11
CA THR A 28 13.79 -1.32 -1.22
C THR A 28 13.93 -2.57 -2.09
N THR A 29 14.58 -3.62 -1.59
CA THR A 29 14.93 -4.80 -2.40
C THR A 29 13.68 -5.61 -2.79
N LEU A 30 12.81 -5.92 -1.82
CA LEU A 30 11.60 -6.70 -2.10
C LEU A 30 10.64 -5.96 -3.07
N PRO A 31 10.30 -4.67 -2.86
CA PRO A 31 9.47 -3.94 -3.80
C PRO A 31 10.12 -3.78 -5.18
N GLY A 32 11.44 -3.62 -5.25
CA GLY A 32 12.17 -3.55 -6.51
C GLY A 32 12.08 -4.84 -7.31
N PHE A 33 12.27 -5.99 -6.66
CA PHE A 33 12.15 -7.29 -7.29
C PHE A 33 10.72 -7.59 -7.77
N LEU A 34 9.72 -7.26 -6.95
CA LEU A 34 8.32 -7.37 -7.34
C LEU A 34 7.99 -6.43 -8.51
N ASN A 35 8.54 -5.22 -8.54
CA ASN A 35 8.35 -4.29 -9.67
C ASN A 35 8.91 -4.88 -10.95
N MET A 36 10.11 -5.46 -10.90
CA MET A 36 10.77 -6.04 -12.07
C MET A 36 9.98 -7.21 -12.68
N THR A 37 9.26 -7.97 -11.86
CA THR A 37 8.59 -9.21 -12.28
C THR A 37 7.08 -9.05 -12.46
N VAL A 38 6.40 -8.47 -11.47
CA VAL A 38 4.94 -8.34 -11.42
C VAL A 38 4.45 -7.23 -12.35
N CYS A 39 5.12 -6.08 -12.43
CA CYS A 39 4.64 -4.99 -13.29
C CYS A 39 4.53 -5.39 -14.76
N PRO A 40 5.56 -5.97 -15.42
CA PRO A 40 5.43 -6.41 -16.82
C PRO A 40 4.30 -7.43 -17.02
N TRP A 41 4.16 -8.37 -16.08
CA TRP A 41 3.14 -9.40 -16.14
C TRP A 41 1.72 -8.83 -16.00
N VAL A 42 1.50 -7.92 -15.04
CA VAL A 42 0.22 -7.24 -14.85
C VAL A 42 -0.09 -6.34 -16.03
N SER A 43 0.87 -5.57 -16.52
CA SER A 43 0.68 -4.71 -17.70
C SER A 43 0.26 -5.54 -18.92
N TYR A 44 0.95 -6.65 -19.20
CA TYR A 44 0.60 -7.55 -20.30
C TYR A 44 -0.80 -8.16 -20.15
N THR A 45 -1.11 -8.66 -18.96
CA THR A 45 -2.40 -9.34 -18.70
C THR A 45 -3.56 -8.36 -18.72
N SER A 46 -3.38 -7.17 -18.15
CA SER A 46 -4.38 -6.11 -18.16
C SER A 46 -4.67 -5.63 -19.58
N ASP A 47 -3.65 -5.47 -20.43
CA ASP A 47 -3.84 -4.97 -21.79
C ASP A 47 -4.60 -5.95 -22.70
N ARG A 48 -4.52 -7.26 -22.43
CA ARG A 48 -5.23 -8.30 -23.19
C ARG A 48 -6.67 -8.52 -22.74
N HIS A 49 -7.03 -8.07 -21.53
CA HIS A 49 -8.36 -8.27 -20.98
C HIS A 49 -9.39 -7.38 -21.70
N ARG A 50 -10.47 -7.98 -22.20
CA ARG A 50 -11.60 -7.26 -22.81
C ARG A 50 -12.89 -7.71 -22.13
N GLY A 51 -13.24 -7.01 -21.05
CA GLY A 51 -14.45 -7.27 -20.28
C GLY A 51 -15.50 -6.15 -20.43
N PRO A 52 -16.74 -6.38 -19.94
CA PRO A 52 -17.82 -5.40 -19.99
C PRO A 52 -17.55 -4.17 -19.10
N TRP A 53 -16.67 -4.28 -18.11
CA TRP A 53 -16.22 -3.18 -17.25
C TRP A 53 -14.90 -2.56 -17.73
N GLY A 54 -14.59 -2.73 -19.02
CA GLY A 54 -13.37 -2.23 -19.63
C GLY A 54 -12.15 -3.09 -19.35
N ARG A 55 -11.00 -2.58 -19.76
CA ARG A 55 -9.71 -3.31 -19.77
C ARG A 55 -9.02 -3.34 -18.40
N ARG A 56 -9.17 -2.27 -17.62
CA ARG A 56 -8.28 -1.93 -16.48
C ARG A 56 -8.97 -1.89 -15.12
N ILE A 57 -10.23 -1.45 -15.09
CA ILE A 57 -11.04 -1.34 -13.86
C ILE A 57 -11.21 -2.69 -13.13
N PRO A 58 -11.43 -3.85 -13.82
CA PRO A 58 -11.58 -5.13 -13.14
C PRO A 58 -10.37 -5.54 -12.28
N PHE A 59 -9.15 -5.23 -12.75
CA PHE A 59 -7.92 -5.54 -12.01
C PHE A 59 -7.78 -4.69 -10.74
N ILE A 60 -8.20 -3.41 -10.80
CA ILE A 60 -8.20 -2.51 -9.64
C ILE A 60 -9.25 -2.99 -8.63
N LEU A 61 -10.47 -3.28 -9.08
CA LEU A 61 -11.55 -3.76 -8.20
C LEU A 61 -11.21 -5.09 -7.54
N TRP A 62 -10.56 -6.01 -8.25
CA TRP A 62 -10.17 -7.31 -7.70
C TRP A 62 -9.07 -7.18 -6.65
N SER A 63 -8.08 -6.29 -6.86
CA SER A 63 -6.98 -6.07 -5.90
C SER A 63 -7.38 -5.19 -4.70
N LEU A 64 -8.44 -4.39 -4.83
CA LEU A 64 -8.97 -3.48 -3.80
C LEU A 64 -9.29 -4.14 -2.43
N PRO A 65 -10.08 -5.23 -2.35
CA PRO A 65 -10.40 -5.87 -1.08
C PRO A 65 -9.15 -6.46 -0.41
N PHE A 66 -8.21 -7.00 -1.20
CA PHE A 66 -6.96 -7.52 -0.65
C PHE A 66 -6.06 -6.40 -0.13
N LEU A 67 -5.92 -5.30 -0.88
CA LEU A 67 -5.16 -4.12 -0.46
C LEU A 67 -5.64 -3.55 0.86
N THR A 68 -6.95 -3.38 0.99
CA THR A 68 -7.59 -2.83 2.19
C THR A 68 -7.45 -3.79 3.37
N LEU A 69 -7.57 -5.09 3.13
CA LEU A 69 -7.33 -6.13 4.14
C LEU A 69 -5.88 -6.11 4.66
N PHE A 70 -4.88 -6.10 3.79
CA PHE A 70 -3.48 -6.07 4.22
C PHE A 70 -3.13 -4.75 4.91
N LEU A 71 -3.73 -3.63 4.51
CA LEU A 71 -3.54 -2.35 5.18
C LEU A 71 -4.19 -2.34 6.58
N LEU A 72 -5.35 -2.95 6.74
CA LEU A 72 -5.98 -3.18 8.05
C LEU A 72 -5.11 -4.08 8.93
N MET A 73 -4.60 -5.19 8.39
CA MET A 73 -3.68 -6.10 9.10
C MET A 73 -2.39 -5.41 9.55
N LEU A 74 -1.86 -4.47 8.75
CA LEU A 74 -0.72 -3.63 9.14
C LEU A 74 -1.07 -2.68 10.29
N GLY A 75 -2.29 -2.14 10.32
CA GLY A 75 -2.80 -1.37 11.44
C GLY A 75 -2.85 -2.19 12.72
N PHE A 76 -3.38 -3.41 12.65
CA PHE A 76 -3.50 -4.33 13.79
C PHE A 76 -2.24 -5.16 14.09
N SER A 77 -1.11 -4.86 13.46
CA SER A 77 0.08 -5.73 13.50
C SER A 77 0.66 -5.91 14.91
N SER A 78 0.50 -4.95 15.81
CA SER A 78 0.95 -5.05 17.20
C SER A 78 0.13 -6.09 17.97
N GLN A 79 -1.20 -6.04 17.85
CA GLN A 79 -2.11 -6.99 18.50
C GLN A 79 -1.94 -8.41 17.94
N ILE A 80 -1.79 -8.54 16.62
CA ILE A 80 -1.57 -9.83 15.95
C ILE A 80 -0.23 -10.42 16.37
N GLY A 81 0.83 -9.62 16.46
CA GLY A 81 2.15 -10.11 16.88
C GLY A 81 2.19 -10.60 18.34
N HIS A 82 1.47 -9.92 19.25
CA HIS A 82 1.31 -10.40 20.62
C HIS A 82 0.49 -11.70 20.71
N GLY A 83 -0.58 -11.82 19.90
CA GLY A 83 -1.38 -13.05 19.82
C GLY A 83 -0.62 -14.23 19.18
N LEU A 84 0.26 -13.97 18.22
CA LEU A 84 1.10 -15.02 17.63
C LEU A 84 2.16 -15.51 18.63
N HIS A 85 2.73 -14.61 19.42
CA HIS A 85 3.72 -14.97 20.44
C HIS A 85 3.13 -15.88 21.53
N SER A 86 1.85 -15.74 21.90
CA SER A 86 1.20 -16.63 22.87
C SER A 86 0.87 -18.02 22.30
N LEU A 87 0.78 -18.15 20.98
CA LEU A 87 0.55 -19.42 20.27
C LEU A 87 1.86 -20.13 19.86
N LEU A 88 2.97 -19.40 19.80
CA LEU A 88 4.29 -19.96 19.51
C LEU A 88 4.87 -20.63 20.76
N PRO A 89 5.33 -21.90 20.66
CA PRO A 89 5.98 -22.58 21.78
C PRO A 89 7.19 -21.79 22.28
N ALA A 90 7.35 -21.69 23.60
CA ALA A 90 8.49 -21.04 24.29
C ALA A 90 9.89 -21.55 23.86
N ALA A 91 9.95 -22.60 23.03
CA ALA A 91 11.16 -23.26 22.56
C ALA A 91 11.99 -22.44 21.55
N TRP A 92 11.44 -21.39 20.94
CA TRP A 92 12.14 -20.66 19.87
C TRP A 92 12.87 -19.38 20.31
N GLY A 93 12.78 -18.97 21.58
CA GLY A 93 13.61 -17.90 22.15
C GLY A 93 13.52 -16.53 21.45
N PHE A 94 12.51 -16.32 20.59
CA PHE A 94 12.35 -15.07 19.86
C PHE A 94 11.79 -13.98 20.77
N THR A 95 12.48 -12.85 20.84
CA THR A 95 12.00 -11.63 21.50
C THR A 95 10.65 -11.23 20.89
N PRO A 96 9.65 -10.79 21.68
CA PRO A 96 8.33 -10.41 21.18
C PRO A 96 8.38 -9.35 20.06
N ALA A 97 9.40 -8.48 20.07
CA ALA A 97 9.64 -7.50 19.02
C ALA A 97 10.06 -8.12 17.67
N SER A 98 10.78 -9.25 17.66
CA SER A 98 11.21 -9.88 16.41
C SER A 98 10.04 -10.56 15.69
N VAL A 99 9.11 -11.16 16.45
CA VAL A 99 7.90 -11.80 15.90
C VAL A 99 6.98 -10.74 15.28
N THR A 100 6.78 -9.60 15.95
CA THR A 100 5.99 -8.49 15.40
C THR A 100 6.62 -7.91 14.13
N VAL A 101 7.96 -7.79 14.06
CA VAL A 101 8.68 -7.33 12.86
C VAL A 101 8.48 -8.30 11.70
N ILE A 102 8.57 -9.61 11.92
CA ILE A 102 8.36 -10.62 10.87
C ILE A 102 6.92 -10.56 10.35
N CYS A 103 5.93 -10.46 11.25
CA CYS A 103 4.52 -10.29 10.85
C CYS A 103 4.30 -9.02 10.01
N ILE A 104 4.89 -7.88 10.44
CA ILE A 104 4.83 -6.63 9.67
C ILE A 104 5.47 -6.81 8.30
N GLY A 105 6.62 -7.47 8.22
CA GLY A 105 7.32 -7.75 6.96
C GLY A 105 6.44 -8.57 6.00
N VAL A 106 5.82 -9.65 6.48
CA VAL A 106 4.94 -10.50 5.66
C VAL A 106 3.72 -9.72 5.17
N PHE A 107 3.04 -8.98 6.05
CA PHE A 107 1.88 -8.18 5.66
C PHE A 107 2.25 -7.05 4.71
N MET A 108 3.44 -6.45 4.88
CA MET A 108 3.95 -5.42 3.99
C MET A 108 4.26 -5.96 2.60
N VAL A 109 4.85 -7.16 2.50
CA VAL A 109 5.10 -7.82 1.20
C VAL A 109 3.79 -8.14 0.50
N GLY A 110 2.81 -8.67 1.23
CA GLY A 110 1.46 -8.90 0.70
C GLY A 110 0.81 -7.60 0.21
N PHE A 111 0.80 -6.56 1.05
CA PHE A 111 0.32 -5.23 0.67
C PHE A 111 1.01 -4.71 -0.60
N GLN A 112 2.34 -4.79 -0.66
CA GLN A 112 3.12 -4.28 -1.79
C GLN A 112 2.83 -5.04 -3.08
N PHE A 113 2.65 -6.36 -3.00
CA PHE A 113 2.29 -7.19 -4.13
C PHE A 113 0.98 -6.72 -4.76
N PHE A 114 -0.09 -6.57 -3.97
CA PHE A 114 -1.37 -6.08 -4.49
C PHE A 114 -1.32 -4.59 -4.90
N ASN A 115 -0.55 -3.77 -4.18
CA ASN A 115 -0.36 -2.35 -4.52
C ASN A 115 0.27 -2.20 -5.91
N MET A 116 1.09 -3.16 -6.33
CA MET A 116 1.70 -3.18 -7.66
C MET A 116 0.68 -3.26 -8.80
N PHE A 117 -0.42 -3.99 -8.59
CA PHE A 117 -1.49 -4.10 -9.58
C PHE A 117 -2.14 -2.74 -9.80
N VAL A 118 -2.45 -2.04 -8.71
CA VAL A 118 -3.07 -0.71 -8.81
C VAL A 118 -2.07 0.31 -9.35
N ALA A 119 -0.82 0.30 -8.87
CA ALA A 119 0.20 1.26 -9.28
C ALA A 119 0.50 1.20 -10.79
N SER A 120 0.56 0.00 -11.38
CA SER A 120 0.78 -0.14 -12.82
C SER A 120 -0.45 0.27 -13.63
N VAL A 121 -1.63 -0.21 -13.26
CA VAL A 121 -2.85 -0.04 -14.05
C VAL A 121 -3.46 1.37 -13.92
N PHE A 122 -3.33 2.01 -12.76
CA PHE A 122 -3.93 3.32 -12.48
C PHE A 122 -3.39 4.43 -13.38
N TRP A 123 -2.09 4.46 -13.64
CA TRP A 123 -1.50 5.44 -14.56
C TRP A 123 -2.00 5.27 -15.99
N TYR A 124 -2.24 4.03 -16.41
CA TYR A 124 -2.75 3.79 -17.74
C TYR A 124 -4.23 4.19 -17.87
N LEU A 125 -5.02 4.03 -16.80
CA LEU A 125 -6.43 4.45 -16.77
C LEU A 125 -6.61 5.95 -17.07
N PHE A 126 -5.66 6.80 -16.66
CA PHE A 126 -5.70 8.22 -17.02
C PHE A 126 -5.65 8.46 -18.54
N ASN A 127 -4.86 7.67 -19.26
CA ASN A 127 -4.77 7.78 -20.71
C ASN A 127 -6.05 7.29 -21.40
N ASP A 128 -6.80 6.37 -20.78
CA ASP A 128 -8.05 5.87 -21.34
C ASP A 128 -9.25 6.82 -21.05
N VAL A 129 -9.22 7.58 -19.95
CA VAL A 129 -10.36 8.41 -19.49
C VAL A 129 -10.24 9.89 -19.88
N VAL A 130 -9.01 10.41 -20.01
CA VAL A 130 -8.79 11.85 -20.20
C VAL A 130 -8.46 12.15 -21.67
N PRO A 131 -9.16 13.10 -22.33
CA PRO A 131 -8.86 13.49 -23.71
C PRO A 131 -7.42 13.99 -23.87
N HIS A 132 -6.75 13.61 -24.96
CA HIS A 132 -5.33 13.94 -25.18
C HIS A 132 -5.00 15.43 -25.07
N ALA A 133 -5.92 16.31 -25.49
CA ALA A 133 -5.75 17.76 -25.40
C ALA A 133 -5.72 18.30 -23.96
N LEU A 134 -6.29 17.58 -22.99
CA LEU A 134 -6.41 17.99 -21.59
C LEU A 134 -5.51 17.19 -20.64
N LEU A 135 -4.82 16.15 -21.12
CA LEU A 135 -3.97 15.27 -20.31
C LEU A 135 -2.95 16.06 -19.48
N GLY A 136 -2.23 17.01 -20.08
CA GLY A 136 -1.23 17.81 -19.39
C GLY A 136 -1.81 18.67 -18.25
N ARG A 137 -2.98 19.29 -18.47
CA ARG A 137 -3.66 20.11 -17.45
C ARG A 137 -4.18 19.24 -16.30
N PHE A 138 -4.75 18.09 -16.63
CA PHE A 138 -5.24 17.13 -15.65
C PHE A 138 -4.10 16.58 -14.78
N LEU A 139 -2.98 16.16 -15.39
CA LEU A 139 -1.82 15.66 -14.66
C LEU A 139 -1.20 16.75 -13.77
N GLY A 140 -1.14 18.00 -14.24
CA GLY A 140 -0.68 19.14 -13.43
C GLY A 140 -1.56 19.37 -12.19
N LEU A 141 -2.89 19.45 -12.37
CA LEU A 141 -3.82 19.60 -11.26
C LEU A 141 -3.76 18.41 -10.29
N PHE A 142 -3.68 17.19 -10.82
CA PHE A 142 -3.54 15.99 -10.02
C PHE A 142 -2.27 16.03 -9.16
N ARG A 143 -1.13 16.47 -9.71
CA ARG A 143 0.12 16.64 -8.97
C ARG A 143 0.04 17.71 -7.88
N ILE A 144 -0.67 18.81 -8.13
CA ILE A 144 -0.90 19.84 -7.10
C ILE A 144 -1.72 19.24 -5.94
N VAL A 145 -2.80 18.53 -6.25
CA VAL A 145 -3.66 17.90 -5.23
C VAL A 145 -2.91 16.82 -4.44
N THR A 146 -2.14 15.96 -5.10
CA THR A 146 -1.34 14.93 -4.40
C THR A 146 -0.23 15.55 -3.56
N GLY A 147 0.41 16.62 -4.04
CA GLY A 147 1.40 17.39 -3.27
C GLY A 147 0.79 18.03 -2.02
N LEU A 148 -0.37 18.70 -2.15
CA LEU A 148 -1.09 19.28 -1.03
C LEU A 148 -1.54 18.23 -0.01
N SER A 149 -2.05 17.08 -0.48
CA SER A 149 -2.39 15.96 0.39
C SER A 149 -1.17 15.44 1.15
N GLY A 150 -0.01 15.33 0.49
CA GLY A 150 1.25 14.95 1.13
C GLY A 150 1.73 15.97 2.17
N MET A 151 1.54 17.27 1.91
CA MET A 151 1.87 18.34 2.85
C MET A 151 0.99 18.28 4.10
N LEU A 152 -0.34 18.17 3.94
CA LEU A 152 -1.28 18.05 5.06
C LEU A 152 -0.99 16.82 5.91
N TYR A 153 -0.66 15.70 5.27
CA TYR A 153 -0.28 14.48 5.95
C TYR A 153 1.00 14.67 6.80
N ASN A 154 2.06 15.25 6.22
CA ASN A 154 3.31 15.46 6.96
C ASN A 154 3.16 16.47 8.10
N PHE A 155 2.34 17.52 7.93
CA PHE A 155 2.17 18.55 8.95
C PHE A 155 1.28 18.10 10.12
N PHE A 156 0.14 17.46 9.84
CA PHE A 156 -0.85 17.10 10.88
C PHE A 156 -0.72 15.65 11.36
N ILE A 157 -0.58 14.71 10.44
CA ILE A 157 -0.71 13.27 10.73
C ILE A 157 0.62 12.69 11.21
N PHE A 158 1.75 13.10 10.63
CA PHE A 158 3.06 12.59 11.03
C PHE A 158 3.39 12.84 12.50
N LYS A 159 2.96 13.98 13.07
CA LYS A 159 3.12 14.28 14.51
C LYS A 159 2.34 13.34 15.43
N HIS A 160 1.20 12.80 14.96
CA HIS A 160 0.36 11.87 15.71
C HIS A 160 0.63 10.41 15.34
N ALA A 161 1.61 10.16 14.46
CA ALA A 161 1.90 8.83 13.96
C ALA A 161 2.38 7.88 15.06
N GLU A 162 3.10 8.36 16.08
CA GLU A 162 3.64 7.50 17.13
C GLU A 162 2.59 7.02 18.15
N THR A 163 1.56 7.84 18.43
CA THR A 163 0.56 7.53 19.48
C THR A 163 -0.66 6.79 18.95
N HIS A 164 -1.07 7.01 17.70
CA HIS A 164 -2.32 6.44 17.13
C HIS A 164 -2.08 5.74 15.78
N MET A 165 -1.00 4.96 15.64
CA MET A 165 -0.70 4.22 14.39
C MET A 165 -1.88 3.39 13.89
N THR A 166 -2.52 2.62 14.77
CA THR A 166 -3.62 1.71 14.41
C THR A 166 -4.79 2.45 13.78
N GLU A 167 -5.23 3.55 14.40
CA GLU A 167 -6.35 4.37 13.91
C GLU A 167 -6.03 5.03 12.58
N ILE A 168 -4.80 5.51 12.38
CA ILE A 168 -4.36 6.10 11.12
C ILE A 168 -4.40 5.07 9.99
N PHE A 169 -3.88 3.86 10.20
CA PHE A 169 -3.91 2.81 9.20
C PHE A 169 -5.34 2.35 8.88
N VAL A 170 -6.21 2.25 9.89
CA VAL A 170 -7.64 1.92 9.68
C VAL A 170 -8.34 3.03 8.89
N ALA A 171 -8.19 4.29 9.27
CA ALA A 171 -8.79 5.43 8.58
C ALA A 171 -8.35 5.50 7.11
N ILE A 172 -7.06 5.29 6.83
CA ILE A 172 -6.53 5.27 5.46
C ILE A 172 -7.08 4.08 4.68
N SER A 173 -7.20 2.91 5.30
CA SER A 173 -7.76 1.73 4.62
C SER A 173 -9.22 1.95 4.19
N VAL A 174 -10.03 2.57 5.03
CA VAL A 174 -11.42 2.92 4.72
C VAL A 174 -11.47 3.99 3.64
N LEU A 175 -10.67 5.06 3.77
CA LEU A 175 -10.61 6.14 2.78
C LEU A 175 -10.19 5.58 1.42
N TYR A 176 -9.20 4.68 1.38
CA TYR A 176 -8.75 4.03 0.16
C TYR A 176 -9.83 3.12 -0.44
N ALA A 177 -10.50 2.31 0.38
CA ALA A 177 -11.60 1.44 -0.05
C ALA A 177 -12.71 2.25 -0.72
N VAL A 178 -13.15 3.31 -0.05
CA VAL A 178 -14.24 4.18 -0.50
C VAL A 178 -13.81 5.00 -1.72
N GLY A 179 -12.65 5.65 -1.68
CA GLY A 179 -12.17 6.50 -2.76
C GLY A 179 -11.91 5.72 -4.05
N MET A 180 -11.19 4.60 -3.94
CA MET A 180 -10.88 3.77 -5.11
C MET A 180 -12.11 3.00 -5.60
N GLY A 181 -12.96 2.54 -4.69
CA GLY A 181 -14.23 1.89 -5.04
C GLY A 181 -15.18 2.83 -5.77
N MET A 182 -15.35 4.07 -5.29
CA MET A 182 -16.18 5.07 -5.97
C MET A 182 -15.63 5.44 -7.35
N MET A 183 -14.31 5.57 -7.48
CA MET A 183 -13.65 5.84 -8.76
C MET A 183 -13.97 4.73 -9.77
N CYS A 184 -13.80 3.47 -9.37
CA CYS A 184 -14.09 2.32 -10.23
C CYS A 184 -15.58 2.20 -10.63
N LEU A 185 -16.51 2.68 -9.80
CA LEU A 185 -17.95 2.64 -10.07
C LEU A 185 -18.45 3.82 -10.92
N LYS A 186 -17.80 4.98 -10.83
CA LYS A 186 -18.23 6.23 -11.49
C LYS A 186 -17.54 6.47 -12.83
N VAL A 187 -16.38 5.87 -13.06
CA VAL A 187 -15.66 5.95 -14.32
C VAL A 187 -16.27 4.94 -15.30
N LYS A 188 -16.85 5.43 -16.39
CA LYS A 188 -17.34 4.66 -17.54
C LYS A 188 -16.65 5.15 -18.81
#